data_AF-A0A943JA80-F1
#
_entry.id   AF-A0A943JA80-F1
#
_cell.length_a   1.000
_cell.length_b   1.000
_cell.length_c   1.000
_cell.angle_alpha   90.00
_cell.angle_beta   90.00
_cell.angle_gamma   90.00
#
_symmetry.space_group_name_H-M   'P 1'
#
loop_
_entity.id
_entity.type
_entity.pdbx_description
1 polymer ?
#
loop_
_entity_poly.entity_id
_entity_poly.type
_entity_poly.pdbx_seq_one_letter_code
_entity_poly.pdbx_strand_id
1 'polypeptide(L)'
;MWPFNYFKKKREKEEQERRRAEEQASQQKLEEERIARERERRLEENRRKELERQAKLKAEREQKESIQPFTFRSNCHQRYENDTPVMGLQECIRTVSMVKNTDGCPGYKLAPGVGYIVKIYNDDLGKPNMSDKPMKVVKKTADMVELRGFPIEARSPFGWQEVDYSDYGFVVYYKNGQVEKCVLHMYDRNIRLEYLHSSIIKKEEPKEDDKPFNNNISISAVANGFTFNLKLPKVKVVKQPYHGDAQIIETDSSAYARIVRKETNGTVTFDISNIAELRSKRILQQNPTFVPQFDYQSQGNDFEAASAEVGNSWESASSGKEYVSLFQITQQKGKIVAFIINNLPNEDDFYYLIMFSE
;
A
#
# COMPACT_ATOMS: atom_id res chain seq x y z
N MET A 1 54.87 105.55 16.62
CA MET A 1 53.48 105.34 16.13
C MET A 1 53.31 103.96 15.45
N TRP A 2 53.87 102.88 16.00
CA TRP A 2 54.01 101.58 15.31
C TRP A 2 53.60 100.28 16.07
N PRO A 3 53.39 100.21 17.40
CA PRO A 3 53.00 98.95 18.05
C PRO A 3 51.49 98.62 17.96
N PHE A 4 50.63 99.65 18.04
CA PHE A 4 49.18 99.47 18.18
C PHE A 4 48.51 98.83 16.96
N ASN A 5 48.95 99.18 15.75
CA ASN A 5 48.43 98.60 14.51
C ASN A 5 48.84 97.13 14.31
N TYR A 6 50.00 96.72 14.84
CA TYR A 6 50.47 95.34 14.76
C TYR A 6 49.63 94.41 15.63
N PHE A 7 49.37 94.80 16.89
CA PHE A 7 48.52 94.03 17.81
C PHE A 7 47.07 93.97 17.35
N LYS A 8 46.54 95.04 16.73
CA LYS A 8 45.18 95.04 16.15
C LYS A 8 45.06 94.07 14.96
N LYS A 9 46.00 94.13 14.01
CA LYS A 9 46.06 93.20 12.86
C LYS A 9 46.23 91.74 13.29
N LYS A 10 47.05 91.48 14.32
CA LYS A 10 47.24 90.12 14.86
C LYS A 10 45.95 89.57 15.45
N ARG A 11 45.22 90.38 16.22
CA ARG A 11 43.93 90.00 16.82
C ARG A 11 42.85 89.77 15.76
N GLU A 12 42.77 90.64 14.75
CA GLU A 12 41.85 90.47 13.61
C GLU A 12 42.14 89.19 12.82
N LYS A 13 43.43 88.84 12.64
CA LYS A 13 43.84 87.62 11.94
C LYS A 13 43.51 86.35 12.75
N GLU A 14 43.76 86.36 14.06
CA GLU A 14 43.37 85.27 14.97
C GLU A 14 41.86 85.09 15.01
N GLU A 15 41.08 86.18 15.01
CA GLU A 15 39.61 86.11 14.97
C GLU A 15 39.10 85.58 13.62
N GLN A 16 39.73 85.96 12.50
CA GLN A 16 39.44 85.41 11.18
C GLN A 16 39.80 83.91 11.05
N GLU A 17 40.90 83.48 11.66
CA GLU A 17 41.28 82.06 11.71
C GLU A 17 40.32 81.27 12.60
N ARG A 18 39.88 81.84 13.73
CA ARG A 18 38.88 81.21 14.60
C ARG A 18 37.52 81.06 13.91
N ARG A 19 37.05 82.10 13.20
CA ARG A 19 35.80 82.02 12.41
C ARG A 19 35.90 80.97 11.29
N ARG A 20 37.04 80.90 10.59
CA ARG A 20 37.27 79.85 9.57
C ARG A 20 37.31 78.45 10.18
N ALA A 21 37.90 78.28 11.35
CA ALA A 21 37.92 77.01 12.07
C ALA A 21 36.52 76.62 12.57
N GLU A 22 35.75 77.57 13.11
CA GLU A 22 34.35 77.36 13.52
C GLU A 22 33.45 77.03 12.33
N GLU A 23 33.62 77.70 11.18
CA GLU A 23 32.91 77.38 9.93
C GLU A 23 33.28 75.99 9.40
N GLN A 24 34.57 75.63 9.40
CA GLN A 24 35.02 74.29 8.98
C GLN A 24 34.48 73.21 9.91
N ALA A 25 34.49 73.42 11.23
CA ALA A 25 33.94 72.49 12.20
C ALA A 25 32.42 72.33 12.04
N SER A 26 31.71 73.44 11.77
CA SER A 26 30.27 73.42 11.48
C SER A 26 29.97 72.64 10.19
N GLN A 27 30.75 72.87 9.12
CA GLN A 27 30.62 72.13 7.86
C GLN A 27 30.93 70.63 8.03
N GLN A 28 31.99 70.27 8.76
CA GLN A 28 32.32 68.89 9.07
C GLN A 28 31.20 68.20 9.85
N LYS A 29 30.66 68.84 10.88
CA LYS A 29 29.54 68.31 11.66
C LYS A 29 28.29 68.10 10.80
N LEU A 30 28.00 69.03 9.89
CA LEU A 30 26.85 68.92 8.98
C LEU A 30 27.02 67.75 7.99
N GLU A 31 28.23 67.54 7.48
CA GLU A 31 28.54 66.43 6.57
C GLU A 31 28.54 65.08 7.31
N GLU A 32 29.05 65.03 8.55
CA GLU A 32 28.96 63.84 9.42
C GLU A 32 27.51 63.47 9.73
N GLU A 33 26.66 64.45 10.06
CA GLU A 33 25.22 64.23 10.28
C GLU A 33 24.51 63.74 9.01
N ARG A 34 24.91 64.26 7.84
CA ARG A 34 24.39 63.80 6.55
C ARG A 34 24.80 62.36 6.26
N ILE A 35 26.08 62.01 6.48
CA ILE A 35 26.58 60.64 6.31
C ILE A 35 25.88 59.69 7.30
N ALA A 36 25.68 60.10 8.55
CA ALA A 36 24.96 59.31 9.56
C ALA A 36 23.52 59.04 9.13
N ARG A 37 22.77 60.06 8.69
CA ARG A 37 21.40 59.92 8.18
C ARG A 37 21.33 59.02 6.96
N GLU A 38 22.29 59.13 6.03
CA GLU A 38 22.32 58.27 4.85
C GLU A 38 22.61 56.80 5.20
N ARG A 39 23.51 56.55 6.17
CA ARG A 39 23.78 55.20 6.68
C ARG A 39 22.55 54.58 7.35
N GLU A 40 21.85 55.35 8.18
CA GLU A 40 20.62 54.90 8.85
C GLU A 40 19.52 54.56 7.83
N ARG A 41 19.33 55.41 6.80
CA ARG A 41 18.38 55.13 5.71
C ARG A 41 18.73 53.83 4.97
N ARG A 42 20.00 53.60 4.67
CA ARG A 42 20.46 52.36 4.00
C ARG A 42 20.25 51.12 4.87
N LEU A 43 20.49 51.23 6.18
CA LEU A 43 20.24 50.15 7.15
C LEU A 43 18.76 49.78 7.20
N GLU A 44 17.87 50.78 7.25
CA GLU A 44 16.43 50.54 7.28
C GLU A 44 15.91 49.95 5.96
N GLU A 45 16.42 50.42 4.82
CA GLU A 45 16.11 49.83 3.52
C GLU A 45 16.57 48.37 3.43
N ASN A 46 17.76 48.04 3.95
CA ASN A 46 18.27 46.68 3.99
C ASN A 46 17.41 45.78 4.89
N ARG A 47 16.98 46.27 6.06
CA ARG A 47 16.05 45.53 6.95
C ARG A 47 14.74 45.25 6.24
N ARG A 48 14.16 46.24 5.55
CA ARG A 48 12.93 46.08 4.79
C ARG A 48 13.07 45.03 3.69
N LYS A 49 14.17 45.08 2.91
CA LYS A 49 14.45 44.10 1.85
C LYS A 49 14.64 42.68 2.40
N GLU A 50 15.28 42.53 3.55
CA GLU A 50 15.46 41.23 4.20
C GLU A 50 14.12 40.67 4.70
N LEU A 51 13.28 41.50 5.33
CA LEU A 51 11.93 41.10 5.74
C LEU A 51 11.06 40.68 4.54
N GLU A 52 11.11 41.45 3.44
CA GLU A 52 10.41 41.13 2.21
C GLU A 52 10.90 39.81 1.60
N ARG A 53 12.22 39.60 1.59
CA ARG A 53 12.82 38.34 1.12
C ARG A 53 12.39 37.15 1.97
N GLN A 54 12.40 37.29 3.30
CA GLN A 54 11.93 36.23 4.20
C GLN A 54 10.44 35.96 4.04
N ALA A 55 9.62 37.00 3.88
CA ALA A 55 8.19 36.86 3.62
C ALA A 55 7.95 36.12 2.29
N LYS A 56 8.69 36.46 1.23
CA LYS A 56 8.60 35.80 -0.07
C LYS A 56 9.01 34.33 0.00
N LEU A 57 10.13 34.02 0.66
CA LEU A 57 10.58 32.64 0.88
C LEU A 57 9.55 31.83 1.68
N LYS A 58 8.95 32.44 2.70
CA LYS A 58 7.89 31.82 3.49
C LYS A 58 6.65 31.55 2.65
N ALA A 59 6.21 32.52 1.84
CA ALA A 59 5.07 32.38 0.95
C ALA A 59 5.29 31.31 -0.14
N GLU A 60 6.48 31.25 -0.74
CA GLU A 60 6.86 30.21 -1.71
C GLU A 60 6.85 28.82 -1.06
N ARG A 61 7.35 28.70 0.18
CA ARG A 61 7.31 27.46 0.95
C ARG A 61 5.88 27.04 1.26
N GLU A 62 5.05 27.96 1.74
CA GLU A 62 3.62 27.71 2.03
C GLU A 62 2.86 27.31 0.76
N GLN A 63 3.15 27.93 -0.39
CA GLN A 63 2.55 27.57 -1.66
C GLN A 63 2.97 26.16 -2.11
N LYS A 64 4.24 25.80 -1.93
CA LYS A 64 4.77 24.48 -2.26
C LYS A 64 4.18 23.39 -1.37
N GLU A 65 4.06 23.66 -0.07
CA GLU A 65 3.51 22.75 0.94
C GLU A 65 1.97 22.72 0.93
N SER A 66 1.30 23.68 0.31
CA SER A 66 -0.16 23.71 0.18
C SER A 66 -0.68 22.50 -0.61
N ILE A 67 -1.65 21.80 -0.04
CA ILE A 67 -2.40 20.71 -0.66
C ILE A 67 -3.85 21.15 -0.81
N GLN A 68 -4.47 20.73 -1.91
CA GLN A 68 -5.90 20.92 -2.11
C GLN A 68 -6.68 20.02 -1.15
N PRO A 69 -7.65 20.57 -0.40
CA PRO A 69 -8.59 19.78 0.37
C PRO A 69 -9.28 18.72 -0.49
N PHE A 70 -9.57 17.56 0.08
CA PHE A 70 -10.26 16.49 -0.63
C PHE A 70 -11.16 15.68 0.30
N THR A 71 -12.05 14.92 -0.32
CA THR A 71 -12.84 13.87 0.31
C THR A 71 -12.69 12.60 -0.50
N PHE A 72 -12.31 11.52 0.17
CA PHE A 72 -12.08 10.20 -0.39
C PHE A 72 -13.02 9.21 0.27
N ARG A 73 -13.90 8.59 -0.52
CA ARG A 73 -14.86 7.60 -0.03
C ARG A 73 -14.33 6.20 -0.31
N SER A 74 -13.73 5.59 0.69
CA SER A 74 -13.25 4.21 0.65
C SER A 74 -14.39 3.21 0.83
N ASN A 75 -14.28 2.03 0.22
CA ASN A 75 -15.22 0.92 0.42
C ASN A 75 -14.61 -0.27 1.18
N CYS A 76 -13.33 -0.19 1.56
CA CYS A 76 -12.68 -1.21 2.36
C CYS A 76 -11.50 -0.63 3.13
N HIS A 77 -11.21 -1.21 4.29
CA HIS A 77 -9.97 -0.89 5.00
C HIS A 77 -9.27 -2.15 5.51
N GLN A 78 -7.94 -2.08 5.55
CA GLN A 78 -7.07 -3.12 6.11
C GLN A 78 -6.29 -2.55 7.27
N ARG A 79 -6.31 -3.25 8.40
CA ARG A 79 -5.48 -2.93 9.57
C ARG A 79 -4.22 -3.77 9.55
N TYR A 80 -3.10 -3.14 9.87
CA TYR A 80 -1.82 -3.80 10.06
C TYR A 80 -1.30 -3.50 11.47
N GLU A 81 -0.76 -4.52 12.12
CA GLU A 81 -0.01 -4.43 13.37
C GLU A 81 1.38 -5.02 13.11
N ASN A 82 2.43 -4.25 13.37
CA ASN A 82 3.81 -4.67 13.05
C ASN A 82 3.95 -5.16 11.60
N ASP A 83 3.40 -4.38 10.66
CA ASP A 83 3.32 -4.67 9.23
C ASP A 83 2.61 -5.98 8.84
N THR A 84 2.00 -6.67 9.80
CA THR A 84 1.21 -7.88 9.56
C THR A 84 -0.27 -7.52 9.46
N PRO A 85 -0.98 -7.93 8.40
CA PRO A 85 -2.42 -7.68 8.30
C PRO A 85 -3.16 -8.45 9.40
N VAL A 86 -4.03 -7.74 10.12
CA VAL A 86 -4.86 -8.30 11.19
C VAL A 86 -6.34 -8.03 10.90
N MET A 87 -7.23 -8.79 11.54
CA MET A 87 -8.69 -8.62 11.45
C MET A 87 -9.30 -8.82 10.05
N GLY A 88 -8.50 -9.33 9.09
CA GLY A 88 -8.90 -9.49 7.69
C GLY A 88 -9.20 -8.16 6.98
N LEU A 89 -9.49 -8.25 5.69
CA LEU A 89 -9.97 -7.12 4.91
C LEU A 89 -11.40 -6.78 5.33
N GLN A 90 -11.65 -5.54 5.73
CA GLN A 90 -12.97 -5.10 6.18
C GLN A 90 -13.67 -4.32 5.07
N GLU A 91 -14.71 -4.90 4.50
CA GLU A 91 -15.58 -4.25 3.51
C GLU A 91 -16.60 -3.35 4.21
N CYS A 92 -16.24 -2.09 4.40
CA CYS A 92 -17.10 -1.09 5.02
C CYS A 92 -16.82 0.29 4.42
N ILE A 93 -17.83 1.14 4.35
CA ILE A 93 -17.69 2.47 3.76
C ILE A 93 -17.07 3.42 4.79
N ARG A 94 -15.96 4.06 4.39
CA ARG A 94 -15.25 5.03 5.21
C ARG A 94 -14.97 6.27 4.40
N THR A 95 -15.41 7.42 4.88
CA THR A 95 -15.10 8.70 4.25
C THR A 95 -13.92 9.35 4.96
N VAL A 96 -12.85 9.60 4.20
CA VAL A 96 -11.65 10.29 4.66
C VAL A 96 -11.63 11.68 4.04
N SER A 97 -11.66 12.72 4.87
CA SER A 97 -11.62 14.11 4.42
C SER A 97 -10.43 14.83 5.02
N MET A 98 -9.78 15.66 4.20
CA MET A 98 -8.71 16.55 4.62
C MET A 98 -9.11 17.97 4.28
N VAL A 99 -9.25 18.80 5.31
CA VAL A 99 -9.64 20.21 5.17
C VAL A 99 -8.54 21.12 5.69
N LYS A 100 -8.38 22.29 5.06
CA LYS A 100 -7.47 23.31 5.58
C LYS A 100 -8.05 23.86 6.88
N ASN A 101 -7.21 24.03 7.89
CA ASN A 101 -7.64 24.66 9.14
C ASN A 101 -7.85 26.17 8.92
N THR A 102 -9.08 26.60 8.69
CA THR A 102 -9.43 28.02 8.50
C THR A 102 -9.81 28.72 9.79
N ASP A 103 -10.54 28.05 10.68
CA ASP A 103 -11.21 28.66 11.83
C ASP A 103 -10.80 28.02 13.17
N GLY A 104 -9.75 27.19 13.17
CA GLY A 104 -9.38 26.32 14.28
C GLY A 104 -10.05 24.94 14.18
N CYS A 105 -9.90 24.13 15.23
CA CYS A 105 -10.51 22.81 15.32
C CYS A 105 -11.24 22.68 16.66
N PRO A 106 -12.58 22.55 16.67
CA PRO A 106 -13.33 22.31 17.90
C PRO A 106 -12.77 21.11 18.67
N GLY A 107 -12.59 21.29 19.98
CA GLY A 107 -11.96 20.29 20.84
C GLY A 107 -10.44 20.43 20.96
N TYR A 108 -9.80 21.34 20.24
CA TYR A 108 -8.37 21.62 20.32
C TYR A 108 -8.08 23.11 20.44
N LYS A 109 -7.03 23.48 21.19
CA LYS A 109 -6.46 24.83 21.11
C LYS A 109 -5.56 24.94 19.88
N LEU A 110 -6.20 25.03 18.72
CA LEU A 110 -5.54 25.17 17.43
C LEU A 110 -5.86 26.53 16.83
N ALA A 111 -4.83 27.34 16.58
CA ALA A 111 -5.01 28.62 15.91
C ALA A 111 -5.45 28.43 14.45
N PRO A 112 -6.33 29.30 13.92
CA PRO A 112 -6.62 29.42 12.50
C PRO A 112 -5.36 29.41 11.62
N GLY A 113 -5.42 28.74 10.46
CA GLY A 113 -4.34 28.67 9.48
C GLY A 113 -3.24 27.64 9.77
N VAL A 114 -3.24 27.01 10.96
CA VAL A 114 -2.22 26.01 11.31
C VAL A 114 -2.57 24.64 10.75
N GLY A 115 -1.94 24.28 9.63
CA GLY A 115 -2.00 22.93 9.06
C GLY A 115 -3.36 22.54 8.49
N TYR A 116 -3.66 21.25 8.59
CA TYR A 116 -4.85 20.59 8.06
C TYR A 116 -5.55 19.78 9.15
N ILE A 117 -6.84 19.53 8.97
CA ILE A 117 -7.65 18.67 9.84
C ILE A 117 -8.04 17.44 9.03
N VAL A 118 -7.55 16.27 9.44
CA VAL A 118 -7.95 14.98 8.88
C VAL A 118 -9.14 14.45 9.65
N LYS A 119 -10.19 14.08 8.93
CA LYS A 119 -11.47 13.59 9.45
C LYS A 119 -11.76 12.24 8.83
N ILE A 120 -12.09 11.25 9.65
CA ILE A 120 -12.42 9.90 9.18
C ILE A 120 -13.77 9.50 9.76
N TYR A 121 -14.72 9.23 8.87
CA TYR A 121 -16.09 8.89 9.19
C TYR A 121 -16.33 7.40 8.98
N ASN A 122 -17.06 6.81 9.92
CA ASN A 122 -17.72 5.53 9.71
C ASN A 122 -19.09 5.83 9.14
N ASP A 123 -19.27 5.61 7.83
CA ASP A 123 -20.52 5.95 7.15
C ASP A 123 -21.68 5.03 7.57
N ASP A 124 -21.39 3.87 8.16
CA ASP A 124 -22.40 2.92 8.66
C ASP A 124 -23.09 3.44 9.94
N LEU A 125 -22.43 4.34 10.69
CA LEU A 125 -22.92 4.83 11.99
C LEU A 125 -23.67 6.16 11.91
N GLY A 126 -23.68 6.83 10.75
CA GLY A 126 -24.27 8.16 10.58
C GLY A 126 -23.66 9.26 11.46
N LYS A 127 -22.55 8.98 12.17
CA LYS A 127 -21.87 9.90 13.09
C LYS A 127 -20.34 9.70 13.06
N PRO A 128 -19.55 10.72 13.40
CA PRO A 128 -18.09 10.59 13.47
C PRO A 128 -17.68 9.51 14.49
N ASN A 129 -16.85 8.56 14.05
CA ASN A 129 -16.35 7.47 14.90
C ASN A 129 -14.95 7.76 15.47
N MET A 130 -14.26 8.77 14.96
CA MET A 130 -12.91 9.14 15.41
C MET A 130 -12.81 10.64 15.64
N SER A 131 -11.92 11.02 16.56
CA SER A 131 -11.55 12.42 16.76
C SER A 131 -10.86 12.98 15.52
N ASP A 132 -11.17 14.24 15.22
CA ASP A 132 -10.45 15.07 14.26
C ASP A 132 -8.95 15.02 14.57
N LYS A 133 -8.11 14.98 13.53
CA LYS A 133 -6.65 14.89 13.68
C LYS A 133 -5.97 16.11 13.05
N PRO A 134 -5.60 17.12 13.85
CA PRO A 134 -4.77 18.23 13.38
C PRO A 134 -3.39 17.75 12.94
N MET A 135 -2.96 18.10 11.74
CA MET A 135 -1.67 17.67 11.19
C MET A 135 -1.01 18.73 10.31
N LYS A 136 0.31 18.65 10.15
CA LYS A 136 1.11 19.50 9.25
C LYS A 136 1.74 18.65 8.17
N VAL A 137 1.90 19.23 6.99
CA VAL A 137 2.62 18.59 5.87
C VAL A 137 4.09 18.49 6.23
N VAL A 138 4.64 17.27 6.17
CA VAL A 138 6.07 17.03 6.39
C VAL A 138 6.79 16.65 5.10
N LYS A 139 6.07 16.05 4.15
CA LYS A 139 6.62 15.67 2.85
C LYS A 139 5.54 15.73 1.77
N LYS A 140 5.93 16.20 0.59
CA LYS A 140 5.08 16.25 -0.59
C LYS A 140 5.88 15.91 -1.84
N THR A 141 5.34 15.03 -2.64
CA THR A 141 5.86 14.52 -3.90
C THR A 141 4.74 14.51 -4.94
N ALA A 142 4.99 14.02 -6.15
CA ALA A 142 3.97 13.97 -7.20
C ALA A 142 2.91 12.89 -6.94
N ASP A 143 3.30 11.83 -6.25
CA ASP A 143 2.54 10.60 -6.00
C ASP A 143 2.13 10.44 -4.52
N MET A 144 2.69 11.24 -3.62
CA MET A 144 2.42 11.11 -2.18
C MET A 144 2.50 12.43 -1.42
N VAL A 145 1.63 12.57 -0.43
CA VAL A 145 1.69 13.59 0.61
C VAL A 145 1.70 12.91 1.97
N GLU A 146 2.59 13.34 2.86
CA GLU A 146 2.68 12.87 4.24
C GLU A 146 2.45 14.04 5.19
N LEU A 147 1.56 13.81 6.16
CA LEU A 147 1.26 14.71 7.25
C LEU A 147 1.60 14.06 8.59
N ARG A 148 2.01 14.89 9.55
CA ARG A 148 2.33 14.48 10.91
C ARG A 148 1.52 15.31 11.91
N GLY A 149 0.99 14.65 12.93
CA GLY A 149 0.45 15.35 14.10
C GLY A 149 1.56 16.02 14.89
N PHE A 150 1.18 16.79 15.90
CA PHE A 150 2.10 17.54 16.76
C PHE A 150 1.46 17.72 18.15
N PRO A 151 2.26 17.96 19.21
CA PRO A 151 1.73 18.23 20.54
C PRO A 151 0.71 19.37 20.53
N ILE A 152 -0.44 19.13 21.14
CA ILE A 152 -1.54 20.09 21.16
C ILE A 152 -2.41 19.92 22.41
N GLU A 153 -2.97 21.01 22.92
CA GLU A 153 -3.96 20.93 24.00
C GLU A 153 -5.33 20.52 23.45
N ALA A 154 -5.88 19.43 23.96
CA ALA A 154 -7.22 18.93 23.66
C ALA A 154 -8.18 19.17 24.84
N ARG A 155 -9.46 19.32 24.51
CA ARG A 155 -10.52 19.51 25.50
C ARG A 155 -10.93 18.15 26.07
N SER A 156 -10.74 17.98 27.37
CA SER A 156 -11.17 16.81 28.14
C SER A 156 -12.28 17.18 29.14
N PRO A 157 -12.93 16.19 29.78
CA PRO A 157 -13.83 16.45 30.92
C PRO A 157 -13.16 17.19 32.09
N PHE A 158 -11.83 17.15 32.19
CA PHE A 158 -11.05 17.80 33.25
C PHE A 158 -10.44 19.14 32.81
N GLY A 159 -10.83 19.67 31.65
CA GLY A 159 -10.30 20.91 31.08
C GLY A 159 -9.32 20.66 29.93
N TRP A 160 -8.48 21.66 29.64
CA TRP A 160 -7.47 21.57 28.60
C TRP A 160 -6.29 20.72 29.07
N GLN A 161 -5.95 19.71 28.31
CA GLN A 161 -4.84 18.80 28.59
C GLN A 161 -3.94 18.71 27.37
N GLU A 162 -2.63 18.73 27.60
CA GLU A 162 -1.65 18.49 26.54
C GLU A 162 -1.72 17.02 26.11
N VAL A 163 -1.87 16.80 24.81
CA VAL A 163 -1.88 15.47 24.20
C VAL A 163 -0.85 15.46 23.08
N ASP A 164 0.02 14.48 23.10
CA ASP A 164 0.98 14.31 22.03
C ASP A 164 0.31 13.61 20.83
N TYR A 165 0.03 14.38 19.78
CA TYR A 165 -0.44 13.84 18.50
C TYR A 165 0.71 13.52 17.54
N SER A 166 1.96 13.71 17.94
CA SER A 166 3.13 13.41 17.11
C SER A 166 3.24 11.93 16.76
N ASP A 167 2.60 11.03 17.51
CA ASP A 167 2.51 9.59 17.18
C ASP A 167 1.52 9.28 16.06
N TYR A 168 0.75 10.27 15.59
CA TYR A 168 -0.11 10.11 14.42
C TYR A 168 0.57 10.62 13.15
N GLY A 169 0.51 9.80 12.11
CA GLY A 169 0.86 10.17 10.74
C GLY A 169 -0.29 9.90 9.79
N PHE A 170 -0.34 10.63 8.69
CA PHE A 170 -1.32 10.39 7.66
C PHE A 170 -0.69 10.57 6.28
N VAL A 171 -0.82 9.55 5.45
CA VAL A 171 -0.24 9.53 4.10
C VAL A 171 -1.35 9.41 3.08
N VAL A 172 -1.30 10.26 2.06
CA VAL A 172 -2.20 10.24 0.92
C VAL A 172 -1.40 9.87 -0.30
N TYR A 173 -1.81 8.79 -0.95
CA TYR A 173 -1.22 8.33 -2.21
C TYR A 173 -2.08 8.77 -3.38
N TYR A 174 -1.43 9.28 -4.42
CA TYR A 174 -2.05 9.78 -5.63
C TYR A 174 -1.65 8.94 -6.83
N LYS A 175 -2.61 8.71 -7.72
CA LYS A 175 -2.39 8.11 -9.03
C LYS A 175 -3.14 8.90 -10.07
N ASN A 176 -2.43 9.34 -11.10
CA ASN A 176 -2.99 10.22 -12.14
C ASN A 176 -3.67 11.47 -11.56
N GLY A 177 -3.13 12.03 -10.47
CA GLY A 177 -3.66 13.20 -9.78
C GLY A 177 -4.91 12.96 -8.92
N GLN A 178 -5.40 11.72 -8.82
CA GLN A 178 -6.52 11.35 -7.95
C GLN A 178 -6.03 10.56 -6.74
N VAL A 179 -6.75 10.65 -5.62
CA VAL A 179 -6.44 9.88 -4.42
C VAL A 179 -6.71 8.40 -4.68
N GLU A 180 -5.66 7.57 -4.57
CA GLU A 180 -5.73 6.11 -4.74
C GLU A 180 -5.99 5.42 -3.39
N LYS A 181 -5.22 5.79 -2.36
CA LYS A 181 -5.39 5.29 -0.99
C LYS A 181 -4.95 6.31 0.04
N CYS A 182 -5.52 6.20 1.24
CA CYS A 182 -5.15 6.97 2.42
C CYS A 182 -4.68 6.03 3.52
N VAL A 183 -3.63 6.37 4.25
CA VAL A 183 -3.08 5.55 5.32
C VAL A 183 -2.96 6.36 6.59
N LEU A 184 -3.64 5.93 7.66
CA LEU A 184 -3.48 6.47 9.00
C LEU A 184 -2.44 5.63 9.75
N HIS A 185 -1.40 6.27 10.27
CA HIS A 185 -0.36 5.66 11.09
C HIS A 185 -0.54 6.07 12.56
N MET A 186 -0.37 5.10 13.45
CA MET A 186 -0.19 5.26 14.89
C MET A 186 1.16 4.62 15.25
N TYR A 187 2.21 5.46 15.27
CA TYR A 187 3.59 5.00 15.36
C TYR A 187 3.94 4.42 16.74
N ASP A 188 3.35 4.94 17.81
CA ASP A 188 3.48 4.45 19.19
C ASP A 188 3.17 2.95 19.33
N ARG A 189 2.18 2.49 18.55
CA ARG A 189 1.68 1.10 18.58
C ARG A 189 2.10 0.28 17.37
N ASN A 190 2.84 0.88 16.44
CA ASN A 190 3.16 0.29 15.14
C ASN A 190 1.91 -0.24 14.40
N ILE A 191 0.85 0.57 14.40
CA ILE A 191 -0.41 0.27 13.71
C ILE A 191 -0.54 1.19 12.50
N ARG A 192 -0.97 0.61 11.37
CA ARG A 192 -1.48 1.39 10.24
C ARG A 192 -2.82 0.88 9.74
N LEU A 193 -3.67 1.82 9.33
CA LEU A 193 -4.98 1.58 8.73
C LEU A 193 -4.96 2.13 7.32
N GLU A 194 -5.09 1.25 6.34
CA GLU A 194 -5.21 1.63 4.93
C GLU A 194 -6.68 1.73 4.54
N TYR A 195 -7.08 2.87 3.98
CA TYR A 195 -8.39 3.12 3.38
C TYR A 195 -8.22 3.17 1.87
N LEU A 196 -8.90 2.28 1.17
CA LEU A 196 -8.79 2.14 -0.28
C LEU A 196 -10.07 1.63 -0.92
N HIS A 197 -10.06 1.54 -2.24
CA HIS A 197 -11.06 0.77 -2.97
C HIS A 197 -10.62 -0.68 -3.12
N SER A 198 -11.52 -1.64 -2.88
CA SER A 198 -11.23 -3.08 -3.01
C SER A 198 -10.75 -3.47 -4.41
N SER A 199 -11.10 -2.70 -5.45
CA SER A 199 -10.59 -2.85 -6.81
C SER A 199 -9.08 -2.59 -6.94
N ILE A 200 -8.46 -1.90 -5.98
CA ILE A 200 -7.01 -1.66 -5.92
C ILE A 200 -6.30 -2.88 -5.32
N ILE A 201 -6.88 -3.51 -4.30
CA ILE A 201 -6.39 -4.78 -3.74
C ILE A 201 -6.43 -5.87 -4.82
N LYS A 202 -7.52 -5.91 -5.60
CA LYS A 202 -7.66 -6.80 -6.76
C LYS A 202 -6.68 -6.51 -7.91
N LYS A 203 -5.96 -5.38 -7.89
CA LYS A 203 -4.92 -5.02 -8.88
C LYS A 203 -3.49 -5.31 -8.38
N GLU A 204 -3.30 -5.56 -7.09
CA GLU A 204 -2.02 -5.93 -6.47
C GLU A 204 -1.95 -7.41 -6.07
N GLU A 205 -2.88 -8.26 -6.54
CA GLU A 205 -2.54 -9.67 -6.66
C GLU A 205 -1.51 -9.80 -7.79
N PRO A 206 -0.36 -10.49 -7.57
CA PRO A 206 0.50 -10.85 -8.68
C PRO A 206 -0.36 -11.58 -9.72
N LYS A 207 -0.04 -11.41 -11.02
CA LYS A 207 -0.73 -12.15 -12.09
C LYS A 207 -0.89 -13.59 -11.63
N GLU A 208 -2.10 -14.13 -11.71
CA GLU A 208 -2.51 -15.38 -11.04
C GLU A 208 -1.62 -16.59 -11.35
N ASP A 209 -0.83 -16.52 -12.42
CA ASP A 209 0.22 -17.47 -12.82
C ASP A 209 1.49 -17.47 -11.94
N ASP A 210 1.65 -16.48 -11.04
CA ASP A 210 2.84 -16.26 -10.19
C ASP A 210 2.62 -16.66 -8.70
N LYS A 211 1.45 -17.19 -8.30
CA LYS A 211 1.32 -17.79 -6.95
C LYS A 211 2.32 -18.96 -6.86
N PRO A 212 3.25 -18.98 -5.88
CA PRO A 212 4.21 -20.06 -5.78
C PRO A 212 3.46 -21.37 -5.58
N PHE A 213 3.82 -22.39 -6.36
CA PHE A 213 3.30 -23.73 -6.17
C PHE A 213 3.64 -24.21 -4.76
N ASN A 214 2.68 -24.84 -4.09
CA ASN A 214 2.88 -25.40 -2.77
C ASN A 214 2.40 -26.86 -2.78
N ASN A 215 3.34 -27.79 -2.76
CA ASN A 215 3.04 -29.22 -2.58
C ASN A 215 2.96 -29.62 -1.11
N ASN A 216 3.29 -28.73 -0.16
CA ASN A 216 3.10 -28.97 1.26
C ASN A 216 1.70 -28.51 1.69
N ILE A 217 0.69 -29.33 1.37
CA ILE A 217 -0.72 -29.08 1.68
C ILE A 217 -1.24 -30.11 2.67
N SER A 218 -2.27 -29.74 3.43
CA SER A 218 -3.02 -30.67 4.29
C SER A 218 -4.11 -31.36 3.47
N ILE A 219 -4.11 -32.70 3.43
CA ILE A 219 -5.12 -33.47 2.70
C ILE A 219 -6.51 -33.32 3.34
N SER A 220 -6.58 -33.24 4.66
CA SER A 220 -7.85 -32.94 5.35
C SER A 220 -8.38 -31.54 5.02
N ALA A 221 -7.53 -30.52 4.87
CA ALA A 221 -7.95 -29.20 4.38
C ALA A 221 -8.47 -29.27 2.93
N VAL A 222 -7.81 -30.06 2.07
CA VAL A 222 -8.31 -30.32 0.71
C VAL A 222 -9.72 -30.92 0.74
N ALA A 223 -9.94 -31.93 1.58
CA ALA A 223 -11.25 -32.56 1.70
C ALA A 223 -12.33 -31.57 2.17
N ASN A 224 -11.98 -30.65 3.09
CA ASN A 224 -12.86 -29.60 3.61
C ASN A 224 -13.02 -28.38 2.68
N GLY A 225 -12.60 -28.48 1.41
CA GLY A 225 -12.89 -27.44 0.42
C GLY A 225 -11.85 -26.34 0.24
N PHE A 226 -10.74 -26.33 0.99
CA PHE A 226 -9.76 -25.24 0.98
C PHE A 226 -9.00 -25.06 -0.34
N THR A 227 -8.54 -23.86 -0.66
CA THR A 227 -7.78 -23.61 -1.89
C THR A 227 -6.42 -24.35 -1.91
N PHE A 228 -5.93 -24.70 -3.10
CA PHE A 228 -4.61 -25.30 -3.28
C PHE A 228 -4.05 -25.00 -4.68
N ASN A 229 -2.72 -25.01 -4.81
CA ASN A 229 -2.00 -24.79 -6.07
C ASN A 229 -0.76 -25.71 -6.12
N LEU A 230 -0.92 -26.86 -6.77
CA LEU A 230 0.11 -27.90 -6.86
C LEU A 230 0.88 -27.82 -8.17
N LYS A 231 2.17 -28.14 -8.14
CA LYS A 231 2.96 -28.46 -9.34
C LYS A 231 3.68 -29.78 -9.15
N LEU A 232 3.28 -30.76 -9.94
CA LEU A 232 3.78 -32.12 -9.88
C LEU A 232 4.65 -32.36 -11.13
N PRO A 233 5.98 -32.51 -10.96
CA PRO A 233 6.94 -32.55 -12.07
C PRO A 233 6.96 -33.87 -12.85
N LYS A 234 6.18 -34.87 -12.46
CA LYS A 234 6.10 -36.16 -13.16
C LYS A 234 4.67 -36.50 -13.51
N VAL A 235 4.45 -36.84 -14.78
CA VAL A 235 3.21 -37.43 -15.29
C VAL A 235 3.51 -38.87 -15.70
N LYS A 236 2.73 -39.84 -15.19
CA LYS A 236 2.81 -41.25 -15.58
C LYS A 236 1.43 -41.74 -16.01
N VAL A 237 1.38 -42.47 -17.12
CA VAL A 237 0.15 -43.08 -17.61
C VAL A 237 0.23 -44.59 -17.48
N VAL A 238 -0.82 -45.18 -16.93
CA VAL A 238 -1.01 -46.63 -16.87
C VAL A 238 -2.33 -46.97 -17.55
N LYS A 239 -2.29 -47.86 -18.54
CA LYS A 239 -3.46 -48.54 -19.07
C LYS A 239 -3.76 -49.73 -18.17
N GLN A 240 -4.92 -49.73 -17.53
CA GLN A 240 -5.33 -50.77 -16.60
C GLN A 240 -6.56 -51.51 -17.15
N PRO A 241 -6.37 -52.72 -17.72
CA PRO A 241 -7.46 -53.62 -18.01
C PRO A 241 -8.20 -54.01 -16.73
N TYR A 242 -9.53 -54.13 -16.79
CA TYR A 242 -10.33 -54.66 -15.66
C TYR A 242 -9.96 -56.11 -15.34
N HIS A 243 -9.53 -56.86 -16.35
CA HIS A 243 -9.18 -58.28 -16.26
C HIS A 243 -7.81 -58.57 -16.90
N GLY A 244 -6.75 -57.94 -16.39
CA GLY A 244 -5.41 -58.20 -16.88
C GLY A 244 -4.34 -57.35 -16.21
N ASP A 245 -3.12 -57.51 -16.71
CA ASP A 245 -1.95 -56.81 -16.18
C ASP A 245 -1.90 -55.35 -16.66
N ALA A 246 -1.48 -54.48 -15.76
CA ALA A 246 -1.27 -53.06 -16.02
C ALA A 246 -0.16 -52.85 -17.05
N GLN A 247 -0.37 -51.93 -17.99
CA GLN A 247 0.62 -51.54 -18.99
C GLN A 247 1.02 -50.08 -18.78
N ILE A 248 2.31 -49.83 -18.58
CA ILE A 248 2.85 -48.46 -18.51
C ILE A 248 2.94 -47.90 -19.93
N ILE A 249 2.41 -46.70 -20.13
CA ILE A 249 2.56 -45.98 -21.38
C ILE A 249 3.63 -44.91 -21.20
N GLU A 250 4.70 -45.02 -21.97
CA GLU A 250 5.76 -44.03 -22.00
C GLU A 250 5.22 -42.69 -22.49
N THR A 251 5.52 -41.62 -21.77
CA THR A 251 5.18 -40.24 -22.09
C THR A 251 6.42 -39.36 -21.95
N ASP A 252 6.35 -38.09 -22.38
CA ASP A 252 7.44 -37.14 -22.18
C ASP A 252 7.89 -37.10 -20.70
N SER A 253 9.14 -37.50 -20.46
CA SER A 253 9.76 -37.51 -19.12
C SER A 253 9.90 -36.13 -18.47
N SER A 254 9.77 -35.06 -19.26
CA SER A 254 9.79 -33.67 -18.79
C SER A 254 8.40 -33.11 -18.49
N ALA A 255 7.34 -33.89 -18.70
CA ALA A 255 5.97 -33.47 -18.47
C ALA A 255 5.68 -33.24 -16.99
N TYR A 256 5.08 -32.08 -16.70
CA TYR A 256 4.51 -31.70 -15.42
C TYR A 256 3.00 -31.47 -15.51
N ALA A 257 2.34 -31.46 -14.35
CA ALA A 257 0.97 -31.02 -14.18
C ALA A 257 0.85 -29.92 -13.11
N ARG A 258 0.03 -28.90 -13.37
CA ARG A 258 -0.43 -27.95 -12.36
C ARG A 258 -1.88 -28.27 -12.02
N ILE A 259 -2.21 -28.34 -10.74
CA ILE A 259 -3.56 -28.68 -10.28
C ILE A 259 -3.99 -27.62 -9.26
N VAL A 260 -5.08 -26.92 -9.56
CA VAL A 260 -5.44 -25.70 -8.83
C VAL A 260 -6.91 -25.70 -8.45
N ARG A 261 -7.19 -25.36 -7.18
CA ARG A 261 -8.51 -24.92 -6.71
C ARG A 261 -8.40 -23.49 -6.17
N LYS A 262 -9.04 -22.55 -6.85
CA LYS A 262 -8.89 -21.11 -6.58
C LYS A 262 -9.81 -20.57 -5.48
N GLU A 263 -10.97 -21.20 -5.30
CA GLU A 263 -12.00 -20.77 -4.36
C GLU A 263 -12.43 -21.94 -3.48
N THR A 264 -12.93 -21.64 -2.29
CA THR A 264 -13.42 -22.68 -1.36
C THR A 264 -14.58 -23.44 -1.99
N ASN A 265 -14.49 -24.77 -2.04
CA ASN A 265 -15.44 -25.65 -2.76
C ASN A 265 -15.58 -25.33 -4.26
N GLY A 266 -14.63 -24.58 -4.82
CA GLY A 266 -14.64 -24.17 -6.22
C GLY A 266 -14.12 -25.23 -7.17
N THR A 267 -14.08 -24.87 -8.45
CA THR A 267 -13.56 -25.70 -9.53
C THR A 267 -12.09 -26.05 -9.34
N VAL A 268 -11.77 -27.32 -9.56
CA VAL A 268 -10.41 -27.81 -9.74
C VAL A 268 -10.08 -27.83 -11.23
N THR A 269 -8.97 -27.19 -11.60
CA THR A 269 -8.47 -27.14 -12.98
C THR A 269 -7.10 -27.79 -13.08
N PHE A 270 -6.86 -28.48 -14.19
CA PHE A 270 -5.58 -29.08 -14.53
C PHE A 270 -4.91 -28.32 -15.67
N ASP A 271 -3.60 -28.20 -15.60
CA ASP A 271 -2.75 -27.80 -16.72
C ASP A 271 -1.63 -28.84 -16.88
N ILE A 272 -1.85 -29.79 -17.79
CA ILE A 272 -0.91 -30.86 -18.10
C ILE A 272 -0.06 -30.44 -19.30
N SER A 273 1.23 -30.25 -19.07
CA SER A 273 2.16 -29.71 -20.08
C SER A 273 2.24 -30.51 -21.39
N ASN A 274 2.08 -31.83 -21.33
CA ASN A 274 2.09 -32.71 -22.50
C ASN A 274 0.69 -33.14 -22.97
N ILE A 275 -0.36 -32.35 -22.70
CA ILE A 275 -1.74 -32.70 -23.09
C ILE A 275 -1.89 -32.99 -24.59
N ALA A 276 -1.10 -32.36 -25.47
CA ALA A 276 -1.11 -32.65 -26.90
C ALA A 276 -0.63 -34.08 -27.23
N GLU A 277 0.36 -34.59 -26.48
CA GLU A 277 0.84 -35.97 -26.59
C GLU A 277 -0.22 -36.96 -26.08
N LEU A 278 -0.83 -36.67 -24.92
CA LEU A 278 -1.90 -37.51 -24.37
C LEU A 278 -3.10 -37.60 -25.32
N ARG A 279 -3.44 -36.49 -25.97
CA ARG A 279 -4.50 -36.44 -26.99
C ARG A 279 -4.15 -37.29 -28.22
N SER A 280 -2.92 -37.17 -28.75
CA SER A 280 -2.50 -37.90 -29.95
C SER A 280 -2.48 -39.43 -29.72
N LYS A 281 -2.17 -39.85 -28.49
CA LYS A 281 -2.22 -41.26 -28.06
C LYS A 281 -3.61 -41.73 -27.64
N ARG A 282 -4.63 -40.86 -27.72
CA ARG A 282 -6.00 -41.14 -27.26
C ARG A 282 -6.02 -41.62 -25.80
N ILE A 283 -5.36 -40.89 -24.91
CA ILE A 283 -5.33 -41.16 -23.47
C ILE A 283 -6.22 -40.18 -22.73
N LEU A 284 -6.15 -38.89 -23.11
CA LEU A 284 -6.89 -37.79 -22.51
C LEU A 284 -7.08 -36.68 -23.56
N GLN A 285 -8.32 -36.32 -23.89
CA GLN A 285 -8.59 -35.35 -24.98
C GLN A 285 -8.29 -33.90 -24.56
N GLN A 286 -8.55 -33.55 -23.30
CA GLN A 286 -8.37 -32.19 -22.81
C GLN A 286 -8.02 -32.16 -21.32
N ASN A 287 -7.51 -31.02 -20.87
CA ASN A 287 -7.26 -30.80 -19.45
C ASN A 287 -8.57 -30.92 -18.65
N PRO A 288 -8.61 -31.77 -17.60
CA PRO A 288 -9.79 -31.93 -16.78
C PRO A 288 -10.16 -30.65 -16.03
N THR A 289 -11.46 -30.48 -15.83
CA THR A 289 -12.04 -29.43 -15.00
C THR A 289 -13.33 -29.95 -14.37
N PHE A 290 -13.45 -29.84 -13.05
CA PHE A 290 -14.62 -30.31 -12.31
C PHE A 290 -14.70 -29.65 -10.94
N VAL A 291 -15.87 -29.74 -10.30
CA VAL A 291 -16.09 -29.30 -8.91
C VAL A 291 -16.19 -30.54 -8.03
N PRO A 292 -15.09 -31.03 -7.44
CA PRO A 292 -15.10 -32.29 -6.69
C PRO A 292 -15.71 -32.10 -5.30
N GLN A 293 -16.49 -33.08 -4.86
CA GLN A 293 -16.84 -33.27 -3.46
C GLN A 293 -15.96 -34.38 -2.91
N PHE A 294 -15.03 -34.03 -2.01
CA PHE A 294 -14.02 -34.96 -1.54
C PHE A 294 -14.46 -35.68 -0.27
N ASP A 295 -14.26 -36.99 -0.25
CA ASP A 295 -14.24 -37.81 0.95
C ASP A 295 -12.81 -37.93 1.48
N TYR A 296 -12.65 -37.67 2.78
CA TYR A 296 -11.37 -37.80 3.47
C TYR A 296 -11.16 -39.22 4.00
N GLN A 297 -9.97 -39.77 3.77
CA GLN A 297 -9.54 -41.05 4.29
C GLN A 297 -8.14 -40.93 4.89
N SER A 298 -7.90 -41.62 5.99
CA SER A 298 -6.57 -41.73 6.61
C SER A 298 -6.35 -43.14 7.15
N GLN A 299 -5.15 -43.68 6.95
CA GLN A 299 -4.76 -44.99 7.46
C GLN A 299 -3.37 -44.90 8.10
N GLY A 300 -3.34 -44.89 9.44
CA GLY A 300 -2.11 -44.72 10.19
C GLY A 300 -1.45 -43.35 9.96
N ASN A 301 -0.15 -43.25 10.24
CA ASN A 301 0.59 -41.98 10.14
C ASN A 301 1.16 -41.69 8.74
N ASP A 302 1.06 -42.65 7.81
CA ASP A 302 1.81 -42.62 6.54
C ASP A 302 0.93 -42.42 5.29
N PHE A 303 -0.39 -42.42 5.46
CA PHE A 303 -1.37 -42.31 4.37
C PHE A 303 -2.55 -41.41 4.73
N GLU A 304 -2.73 -40.37 3.93
CA GLU A 304 -3.96 -39.58 3.86
C GLU A 304 -4.41 -39.45 2.40
N ALA A 305 -5.71 -39.44 2.15
CA ALA A 305 -6.30 -39.24 0.83
C ALA A 305 -7.57 -38.37 0.91
N ALA A 306 -7.74 -37.53 -0.12
CA ALA A 306 -8.97 -36.86 -0.45
C ALA A 306 -9.40 -37.38 -1.82
N SER A 307 -10.51 -38.11 -1.87
CA SER A 307 -11.00 -38.80 -3.08
C SER A 307 -12.37 -38.27 -3.45
N ALA A 308 -12.60 -38.01 -4.74
CA ALA A 308 -13.86 -37.52 -5.25
C ALA A 308 -14.24 -38.29 -6.50
N GLU A 309 -15.43 -38.91 -6.48
CA GLU A 309 -16.07 -39.33 -7.71
C GLU A 309 -16.45 -38.09 -8.50
N VAL A 310 -15.90 -37.97 -9.70
CA VAL A 310 -16.13 -36.85 -10.61
C VAL A 310 -16.63 -37.46 -11.89
N GLY A 311 -17.75 -37.03 -12.44
CA GLY A 311 -18.27 -37.63 -13.68
C GLY A 311 -18.67 -39.11 -13.59
N ASN A 312 -18.72 -39.72 -12.41
CA ASN A 312 -19.17 -41.10 -12.22
C ASN A 312 -20.71 -41.18 -12.19
N SER A 313 -21.36 -40.85 -13.30
CA SER A 313 -22.81 -40.93 -13.45
C SER A 313 -23.20 -41.85 -14.60
N TRP A 314 -24.40 -42.43 -14.54
CA TRP A 314 -24.92 -43.26 -15.62
C TRP A 314 -24.97 -42.49 -16.94
N GLU A 315 -25.31 -41.21 -16.90
CA GLU A 315 -25.33 -40.33 -18.06
C GLU A 315 -23.94 -40.18 -18.68
N SER A 316 -22.90 -40.06 -17.84
CA SER A 316 -21.52 -39.93 -18.31
C SER A 316 -21.02 -41.25 -18.93
N ALA A 317 -21.26 -42.38 -18.25
CA ALA A 317 -20.90 -43.71 -18.72
C ALA A 317 -21.61 -44.10 -20.03
N SER A 318 -22.90 -43.77 -20.16
CA SER A 318 -23.70 -44.05 -21.35
C SER A 318 -23.59 -42.98 -22.45
N SER A 319 -22.88 -41.87 -22.21
CA SER A 319 -22.80 -40.75 -23.16
C SER A 319 -22.05 -41.09 -24.45
N GLY A 320 -21.25 -42.16 -24.46
CA GLY A 320 -20.32 -42.43 -25.56
C GLY A 320 -19.26 -41.34 -25.71
N LYS A 321 -18.94 -40.60 -24.63
CA LYS A 321 -17.89 -39.59 -24.59
C LYS A 321 -16.84 -39.92 -23.53
N GLU A 322 -15.65 -39.33 -23.66
CA GLU A 322 -14.62 -39.36 -22.63
C GLU A 322 -15.16 -38.76 -21.32
N TYR A 323 -14.88 -39.42 -20.21
CA TYR A 323 -15.14 -38.87 -18.88
C TYR A 323 -14.10 -39.36 -17.87
N VAL A 324 -13.69 -38.45 -16.98
CA VAL A 324 -12.99 -38.81 -15.76
C VAL A 324 -14.03 -39.33 -14.78
N SER A 325 -13.77 -40.44 -14.07
CA SER A 325 -14.67 -41.01 -13.06
C SER A 325 -14.21 -40.76 -11.62
N LEU A 326 -12.91 -40.58 -11.42
CA LEU A 326 -12.31 -40.43 -10.09
C LEU A 326 -11.17 -39.41 -10.14
N PHE A 327 -11.12 -38.56 -9.12
CA PHE A 327 -9.96 -37.73 -8.81
C PHE A 327 -9.56 -37.95 -7.36
N GLN A 328 -8.27 -38.17 -7.12
CA GLN A 328 -7.73 -38.32 -5.77
C GLN A 328 -6.44 -37.53 -5.61
N ILE A 329 -6.28 -36.91 -4.45
CA ILE A 329 -5.01 -36.36 -3.96
C ILE A 329 -4.66 -37.11 -2.69
N THR A 330 -3.44 -37.63 -2.60
CA THR A 330 -2.96 -38.38 -1.45
C THR A 330 -1.57 -37.91 -1.03
N GLN A 331 -1.32 -37.97 0.27
CA GLN A 331 0.02 -37.84 0.83
C GLN A 331 0.51 -39.22 1.23
N GLN A 332 1.62 -39.66 0.62
CA GLN A 332 2.26 -40.95 0.91
C GLN A 332 3.70 -40.69 1.33
N LYS A 333 4.06 -41.09 2.55
CA LYS A 333 5.43 -40.90 3.10
C LYS A 333 5.91 -39.45 2.95
N GLY A 334 5.02 -38.49 3.20
CA GLY A 334 5.31 -37.05 3.13
C GLY A 334 5.27 -36.41 1.74
N LYS A 335 5.06 -37.18 0.66
CA LYS A 335 5.00 -36.64 -0.71
C LYS A 335 3.58 -36.62 -1.26
N ILE A 336 3.25 -35.59 -2.02
CA ILE A 336 1.97 -35.51 -2.73
C ILE A 336 2.00 -36.36 -4.00
N VAL A 337 0.96 -37.16 -4.15
CA VAL A 337 0.58 -37.84 -5.39
C VAL A 337 -0.87 -37.48 -5.68
N ALA A 338 -1.17 -37.12 -6.91
CA ALA A 338 -2.53 -36.98 -7.38
C ALA A 338 -2.76 -37.92 -8.56
N PHE A 339 -3.98 -38.39 -8.76
CA PHE A 339 -4.31 -39.14 -9.98
C PHE A 339 -5.76 -38.97 -10.39
N ILE A 340 -6.00 -39.23 -11.66
CA ILE A 340 -7.34 -39.33 -12.23
C ILE A 340 -7.53 -40.68 -12.93
N ILE A 341 -8.75 -41.18 -12.92
CA ILE A 341 -9.18 -42.31 -13.75
C ILE A 341 -9.95 -41.76 -14.93
N ASN A 342 -9.40 -41.88 -16.13
CA ASN A 342 -10.05 -41.49 -17.38
C ASN A 342 -10.62 -42.71 -18.09
N ASN A 343 -11.87 -42.61 -18.52
CA ASN A 343 -12.60 -43.64 -19.25
C ASN A 343 -12.90 -43.12 -20.66
N LEU A 344 -12.61 -43.95 -21.65
CA LEU A 344 -12.85 -43.63 -23.05
C LEU A 344 -14.09 -44.33 -23.57
N PRO A 345 -14.78 -43.72 -24.55
CA PRO A 345 -15.99 -44.30 -25.07
C PRO A 345 -15.71 -45.54 -25.93
N ASN A 346 -16.50 -46.59 -25.71
CA ASN A 346 -16.42 -47.88 -26.40
C ASN A 346 -15.14 -48.70 -26.11
N GLU A 347 -14.45 -48.41 -24.99
CA GLU A 347 -13.35 -49.22 -24.46
C GLU A 347 -13.78 -49.79 -23.11
N ASP A 348 -14.62 -50.82 -23.14
CA ASP A 348 -15.31 -51.35 -21.95
C ASP A 348 -14.43 -52.27 -21.09
N ASP A 349 -13.19 -52.55 -21.50
CA ASP A 349 -12.30 -53.53 -20.88
C ASP A 349 -11.10 -52.92 -20.14
N PHE A 350 -10.89 -51.59 -20.20
CA PHE A 350 -9.82 -50.91 -19.45
C PHE A 350 -10.12 -49.43 -19.15
N TYR A 351 -9.31 -48.83 -18.28
CA TYR A 351 -9.25 -47.39 -18.04
C TYR A 351 -7.80 -46.88 -18.06
N TYR A 352 -7.63 -45.57 -18.18
CA TYR A 352 -6.34 -44.92 -18.00
C TYR A 352 -6.23 -44.32 -16.60
N LEU A 353 -5.24 -44.78 -15.84
CA LEU A 353 -4.80 -44.15 -14.61
C LEU A 353 -3.69 -43.16 -14.95
N ILE A 354 -3.96 -41.87 -14.76
CA ILE A 354 -2.99 -40.80 -15.01
C ILE A 354 -2.54 -40.27 -13.65
N MET A 355 -1.27 -40.51 -13.32
CA MET A 355 -0.67 -40.19 -12.04
C MET A 355 0.24 -38.96 -12.17
N PHE A 356 0.16 -38.09 -11.17
CA PHE A 356 0.95 -36.88 -11.01
C PHE A 356 1.71 -36.97 -9.69
N SER A 357 3.03 -36.79 -9.71
CA SER A 357 3.85 -36.97 -8.49
C SER A 357 5.05 -36.03 -8.44
N GLU A 358 5.58 -35.85 -7.21
CA GLU A 358 6.83 -35.13 -6.88
C GLU A 358 8.13 -35.77 -7.42
#